data_AF-A0A962FJE7-F1
#
_entry.id   AF-A0A962FJE7-F1
#
_cell.length_a   1.000
_cell.length_b   1.000
_cell.length_c   1.000
_cell.angle_alpha   90.00
_cell.angle_beta   90.00
_cell.angle_gamma   90.00
#
_symmetry.space_group_name_H-M   'P 1'
#
loop_
_entity.id
_entity.type
_entity.pdbx_description
1 polymer ?
#
loop_
_entity_poly.entity_id
_entity_poly.type
_entity_poly.pdbx_seq_one_letter_code
_entity_poly.pdbx_strand_id
1 'polypeptide(L)' 'MAGTIHRRYSERVANGEIESDPAQVEAVKKLDALCVALGEARMARKSSALGWLFGARKTPEPPRGLYVWGSVGRG' A
#
# COMPACT_ATOMS: atom_id res chain seq x y z
N MET A 1 1.46 -4.83 8.16
CA MET A 1 2.11 -4.76 6.83
C MET A 1 2.62 -3.36 6.49
N ALA A 2 2.52 -2.38 7.42
CA ALA A 2 3.17 -1.09 7.24
C ALA A 2 4.69 -1.25 7.13
N GLY A 3 5.33 -0.47 6.26
CA GLY A 3 6.80 -0.44 6.12
C GLY A 3 7.40 -1.60 5.33
N THR A 4 6.59 -2.52 4.78
CA THR A 4 7.13 -3.71 4.08
C THR A 4 7.75 -3.36 2.73
N ILE A 5 7.14 -2.43 1.99
CA ILE A 5 7.67 -1.97 0.70
C ILE A 5 8.90 -1.09 0.95
N HIS A 6 8.84 -0.18 1.92
CA HIS A 6 9.99 0.65 2.30
C HIS A 6 11.18 -0.21 2.70
N ARG A 7 10.99 -1.21 3.56
CA ARG A 7 12.09 -2.12 3.95
C ARG A 7 12.72 -2.80 2.73
N ARG A 8 11.90 -3.37 1.83
CA ARG A 8 12.40 -4.04 0.62
C ARG A 8 13.15 -3.08 -0.31
N TYR A 9 12.67 -1.85 -0.44
CA TYR A 9 13.36 -0.81 -1.20
C TYR A 9 14.72 -0.49 -0.58
N SER A 10 14.76 -0.22 0.73
CA SER A 10 16.00 0.08 1.46
C SER A 10 17.02 -1.07 1.37
N GLU A 11 16.57 -2.32 1.44
CA GLU A 11 17.43 -3.49 1.26
C GLU A 11 18.07 -3.54 -0.14
N ARG A 12 17.29 -3.27 -1.20
CA ARG A 12 17.81 -3.24 -2.58
C ARG A 12 18.81 -2.10 -2.80
N VAL A 13 18.54 -0.92 -2.23
CA VAL A 13 19.48 0.20 -2.26
C VAL A 13 20.76 -0.14 -1.52
N ALA A 14 20.66 -0.73 -0.32
CA ALA A 14 21.82 -1.11 0.49
C ALA A 14 22.67 -2.19 -0.19
N ASN A 15 22.04 -3.10 -0.94
CA ASN A 15 22.72 -4.12 -1.73
C ASN A 15 23.30 -3.58 -3.05
N GLY A 16 23.04 -2.33 -3.41
CA GLY A 16 23.46 -1.75 -4.69
C GLY A 16 22.71 -2.33 -5.90
N GLU A 17 21.57 -2.98 -5.69
CA GLU A 17 20.73 -3.52 -6.77
C GLU A 17 20.00 -2.42 -7.55
N ILE A 18 19.74 -1.28 -6.89
CA ILE A 18 19.13 -0.08 -7.46
C ILE A 18 19.79 1.16 -6.87
N GLU A 19 19.85 2.24 -7.64
CA GLU A 19 20.25 3.55 -7.12
C GLU A 19 19.10 4.20 -6.34
N SER A 20 19.45 4.94 -5.28
CA SER A 20 18.46 5.71 -4.53
C SER A 20 17.99 6.90 -5.35
N ASP A 21 16.68 7.04 -5.53
CA ASP A 21 16.05 8.12 -6.28
C ASP A 21 14.93 8.78 -5.43
N PRO A 22 14.89 10.12 -5.31
CA PRO A 22 13.89 10.80 -4.50
C PRO A 22 12.43 10.54 -4.92
N ALA A 23 12.15 10.42 -6.22
CA ALA A 23 10.81 10.11 -6.72
C ALA A 23 10.41 8.67 -6.41
N GLN A 24 11.35 7.72 -6.46
CA GLN A 24 11.11 6.34 -6.01
C GLN A 24 10.81 6.27 -4.51
N VAL A 25 11.54 7.00 -3.67
CA VAL A 25 11.29 7.09 -2.22
C VAL A 25 9.87 7.57 -1.94
N GLU A 26 9.40 8.61 -2.64
CA GLU A 26 8.04 9.11 -2.48
C GLU A 26 6.97 8.12 -2.99
N ALA A 27 7.23 7.42 -4.09
CA ALA A 27 6.35 6.37 -4.57
C ALA A 27 6.24 5.22 -3.56
N VAL A 28 7.37 4.78 -2.99
CA VAL A 28 7.46 3.72 -1.98
C VAL A 28 6.64 4.07 -0.74
N LYS A 29 6.72 5.30 -0.23
CA LYS A 29 5.91 5.76 0.92
C LYS A 29 4.41 5.66 0.63
N LYS A 30 3.97 6.12 -0.54
CA LYS A 30 2.55 6.07 -0.94
C LYS A 30 2.06 4.63 -1.11
N LEU A 31 2.88 3.77 -1.72
CA LEU A 31 2.57 2.35 -1.90
C LEU A 31 2.45 1.62 -0.57
N ASP A 32 3.34 1.90 0.39
CA ASP A 32 3.25 1.32 1.73
C ASP A 32 1.96 1.73 2.46
N ALA A 33 1.58 3.02 2.36
CA ALA A 33 0.31 3.50 2.91
C ALA A 33 -0.89 2.81 2.24
N LEU A 34 -0.87 2.62 0.92
CA LEU A 34 -1.92 1.90 0.21
C LEU A 34 -2.00 0.42 0.66
N CYS A 35 -0.86 -0.25 0.86
CA CYS A 35 -0.84 -1.62 1.39
C CYS A 35 -1.51 -1.74 2.76
N VAL A 36 -1.30 -0.76 3.65
CA VAL A 36 -1.99 -0.70 4.95
C VAL A 36 -3.50 -0.54 4.74
N ALA A 37 -3.92 0.45 3.96
CA ALA A 37 -5.33 0.74 3.71
C ALA A 37 -6.08 -0.46 3.09
N LEU A 38 -5.45 -1.17 2.15
CA LEU A 38 -6.01 -2.40 1.56
C LEU A 38 -6.13 -3.53 2.59
N GLY A 39 -5.15 -3.67 3.49
CA GLY A 39 -5.19 -4.63 4.59
C GLY A 39 -6.35 -4.36 5.55
N GLU A 40 -6.53 -3.10 5.96
CA GLU A 40 -7.61 -2.64 6.83
C GLU A 40 -8.97 -2.84 6.18
N ALA A 41 -9.13 -2.41 4.92
CA ALA A 41 -10.38 -2.60 4.18
C ALA A 41 -10.76 -4.08 4.05
N ARG A 42 -9.78 -4.98 3.87
CA ARG A 42 -10.02 -6.43 3.84
C ARG A 42 -10.50 -6.96 5.19
N MET A 43 -9.92 -6.50 6.30
CA MET A 43 -10.35 -6.90 7.65
C MET A 43 -11.76 -6.40 7.95
N ALA A 44 -12.07 -5.15 7.60
CA ALA A 44 -13.41 -4.59 7.77
C ALA A 44 -14.48 -5.41 7.03
N ARG A 45 -14.24 -5.81 5.76
CA ARG A 45 -15.16 -6.68 5.00
C ARG A 45 -15.37 -8.06 5.63
N LYS A 46 -14.34 -8.64 6.25
CA LYS A 46 -14.49 -9.93 6.97
C LYS A 46 -15.38 -9.77 8.21
N SER A 47 -15.24 -8.66 8.94
CA SER A 47 -16.07 -8.39 10.11
C SER A 47 -17.55 -8.14 9.77
N SER A 48 -17.85 -7.52 8.62
CA SER A 48 -19.24 -7.29 8.18
C SER A 48 -19.98 -8.57 7.79
N ALA A 49 -19.28 -9.63 7.36
CA ALA A 49 -19.88 -10.93 7.06
C ALA A 49 -20.43 -11.67 8.29
N LEU A 50 -20.06 -11.26 9.52
CA LEU A 50 -20.76 -11.66 10.76
C LEU A 50 -21.74 -10.58 11.25
N GLY A 51 -21.50 -9.31 10.90
CA GLY A 51 -22.34 -8.18 11.27
C GLY A 51 -23.74 -8.13 10.64
N TRP A 52 -24.00 -8.88 9.55
CA TRP A 52 -25.36 -9.00 8.99
C TRP A 52 -26.38 -9.58 9.98
N LEU A 53 -25.92 -10.38 10.96
CA LEU A 53 -26.76 -10.91 12.05
C LEU A 53 -27.14 -9.85 13.09
N PHE A 54 -26.44 -8.71 13.14
CA PHE A 54 -26.61 -7.67 14.16
C PHE A 54 -27.00 -6.30 13.59
N GLY A 55 -27.54 -6.27 12.37
CA GLY A 55 -27.98 -5.04 11.70
C GLY A 55 -26.89 -4.42 10.82
N ALA A 56 -27.25 -4.14 9.56
CA ALA A 56 -26.32 -3.71 8.53
C ALA A 56 -25.66 -2.36 8.88
N ARG A 57 -24.35 -2.38 9.14
CA ARG A 57 -23.52 -1.17 9.21
C ARG A 57 -23.05 -0.80 7.80
N LYS A 58 -23.04 0.50 7.48
CA LYS A 58 -22.62 1.06 6.19
C LYS A 58 -21.22 0.57 5.82
N THR A 59 -21.07 -0.10 4.67
CA THR A 59 -19.78 -0.58 4.18
C THR A 59 -18.84 0.62 3.92
N PRO A 60 -17.63 0.64 4.49
CA PRO A 60 -16.67 1.71 4.22
C PRO A 60 -16.26 1.70 2.75
N GLU A 61 -16.04 2.89 2.19
CA GLU A 61 -15.64 3.06 0.80
C GLU A 61 -14.26 2.42 0.56
N PRO A 62 -14.06 1.69 -0.57
CA PRO A 62 -12.78 1.06 -0.84
C PRO A 62 -11.66 2.10 -0.98
N PRO A 63 -10.42 1.77 -0.56
CA PRO A 63 -9.26 2.63 -0.80
C PRO A 63 -9.08 2.92 -2.29
N ARG A 64 -8.82 4.18 -2.63
CA ARG A 64 -8.46 4.56 -4.01
C ARG A 64 -7.06 4.06 -4.35
N GLY A 65 -6.87 3.67 -5.61
CA GLY A 65 -5.56 3.31 -6.14
C GLY A 65 -4.63 4.52 -6.33
N LEU A 66 -3.37 4.24 -6.66
CA LEU A 66 -2.37 5.24 -7.04
C LEU A 66 -2.17 5.22 -8.55
N TYR A 67 -2.13 6.41 -9.16
CA TYR A 67 -1.70 6.59 -10.54
C TYR A 67 -0.26 7.12 -10.54
N VAL A 68 0.66 6.34 -11.10
CA VAL A 68 2.08 6.68 -11.18
C VAL A 68 2.39 7.11 -12.60
N TRP A 69 2.99 8.29 -12.75
CA TRP A 69 3.38 8.86 -14.04
C TRP A 69 4.76 9.50 -13.90
N GLY A 70 5.53 9.50 -14.99
CA GLY A 70 6.90 10.00 -14.99
C GLY A 70 7.75 9.25 -16.02
N SER A 71 9.02 9.65 -16.14
CA SER A 71 10.01 8.90 -16.90
C SER A 71 10.27 7.54 -16.22
N VAL A 72 10.44 6.47 -17.02
CA VAL A 72 10.53 5.09 -16.50
C VAL A 72 11.94 4.62 -16.10
N GLY A 73 12.94 5.51 -16.12
CA GLY A 73 14.35 5.15 -15.87
C GLY A 73 14.87 4.08 -16.84
N ARG A 74 16.08 3.55 -16.62
CA ARG A 74 16.63 2.43 -17.41
C ARG A 74 16.86 1.13 -16.61
N GLY A 75 16.41 1.09 -15.37
CA GLY A 75 16.89 0.08 -14.42
C GLY A 75 18.19 0.55 -13.81
#